data_AF-V3ZU60-F1
#
_entry.id   AF-V3ZU60-F1
#
_cell.length_a   1.000
_cell.length_b   1.000
_cell.length_c   1.000
_cell.angle_alpha   90.00
_cell.angle_beta   90.00
_cell.angle_gamma   90.00
#
_symmetry.space_group_name_H-M   'P 1'
#
loop_
_entity.id
_entity.type
_entity.pdbx_description
1 polymer ?
#
loop_
_entity_poly.entity_id
_entity_poly.type
_entity_poly.pdbx_seq_one_letter_code
_entity_poly.pdbx_strand_id
1 'polypeptide(L)'
;MVKTTASQVADVSAPNDEGITALHNAICAGHYEIVKFLLEFGCDVNSPDSDGWTPLHCAASCNNLPMVKLLVEHGACIFATTISDHETAAEKCEEDEDGYDGCSDYLYSIQEKLGIMHNGEVWAVFDYEAAITDELSFAIWDKMIVLRKGDEKEKEWWWARLDGKEGYIAKNLLGLYPRVRPKSP
;
A
#
# COMPACT_ATOMS: atom_id res chain seq x y z
N MET A 1 -26.77 -0.42 -4.40
CA MET A 1 -26.41 -1.84 -4.56
C MET A 1 -25.14 -2.18 -3.80
N VAL A 2 -23.97 -1.63 -4.16
CA VAL A 2 -22.68 -1.96 -3.49
C VAL A 2 -22.73 -1.79 -1.97
N LYS A 3 -23.30 -0.68 -1.46
CA LYS A 3 -23.44 -0.47 0.00
C LYS A 3 -24.25 -1.55 0.71
N THR A 4 -25.26 -2.09 0.03
CA THR A 4 -26.16 -3.11 0.58
C THR A 4 -25.51 -4.50 0.52
N THR A 5 -24.79 -4.80 -0.56
CA THR A 5 -24.13 -6.10 -0.73
C THR A 5 -22.88 -6.23 0.13
N ALA A 6 -22.14 -5.14 0.36
CA ALA A 6 -20.97 -5.14 1.24
C ALA A 6 -21.31 -5.58 2.68
N SER A 7 -22.53 -5.29 3.18
CA SER A 7 -22.97 -5.76 4.50
C SER A 7 -23.59 -7.17 4.50
N GLN A 8 -23.70 -7.82 3.34
CA GLN A 8 -24.28 -9.16 3.19
C GLN A 8 -23.24 -10.23 2.86
N VAL A 9 -22.06 -9.84 2.35
CA VAL A 9 -20.95 -10.76 2.10
C VAL A 9 -20.15 -11.01 3.37
N ALA A 10 -19.64 -12.22 3.53
CA ALA A 10 -18.85 -12.61 4.70
C ALA A 10 -17.47 -11.93 4.74
N ASP A 11 -16.88 -11.72 3.56
CA ASP A 11 -15.61 -11.03 3.37
C ASP A 11 -15.72 -10.16 2.11
N VAL A 12 -15.56 -8.85 2.27
CA VAL A 12 -15.63 -7.87 1.16
C VAL A 12 -14.32 -7.86 0.36
N SER A 13 -13.24 -8.41 0.92
CA SER A 13 -11.94 -8.56 0.27
C SER A 13 -11.80 -9.89 -0.46
N ALA A 14 -12.81 -10.76 -0.41
CA ALA A 14 -12.79 -12.04 -1.10
C ALA A 14 -12.53 -11.84 -2.61
N PRO A 15 -11.47 -12.45 -3.16
CA PRO A 15 -11.15 -12.35 -4.58
C PRO A 15 -11.95 -13.35 -5.43
N ASN A 16 -11.96 -13.14 -6.74
CA ASN A 16 -12.30 -14.18 -7.72
C ASN A 16 -11.11 -15.15 -7.95
N ASP A 17 -11.25 -16.08 -8.90
CA ASP A 17 -10.22 -17.09 -9.22
C ASP A 17 -8.91 -16.48 -9.77
N GLU A 18 -8.91 -15.20 -10.17
CA GLU A 18 -7.74 -14.47 -10.68
C GLU A 18 -7.12 -13.55 -9.61
N GLY A 19 -7.63 -13.59 -8.36
CA GLY A 19 -7.18 -12.71 -7.28
C GLY A 19 -7.82 -11.31 -7.32
N ILE A 20 -8.70 -11.03 -8.28
CA ILE A 20 -9.34 -9.73 -8.45
C ILE A 20 -10.46 -9.55 -7.42
N THR A 21 -10.35 -8.50 -6.62
CA THR A 21 -11.35 -8.13 -5.60
C THR A 21 -12.35 -7.08 -6.11
N ALA A 22 -13.40 -6.81 -5.34
CA ALA A 22 -14.32 -5.71 -5.63
C ALA A 22 -13.62 -4.34 -5.70
N LEU A 23 -12.53 -4.15 -4.94
CA LEU A 23 -11.75 -2.93 -4.94
C LEU A 23 -11.01 -2.71 -6.26
N HIS A 24 -10.38 -3.77 -6.80
CA HIS A 24 -9.74 -3.73 -8.12
C HIS A 24 -10.74 -3.31 -9.22
N ASN A 25 -11.89 -3.98 -9.28
CA ASN A 25 -12.93 -3.67 -10.26
C ASN A 25 -13.42 -2.21 -10.18
N ALA A 26 -13.61 -1.69 -8.96
CA ALA A 26 -14.06 -0.31 -8.76
C ALA A 26 -12.99 0.71 -9.21
N ILE A 27 -11.71 0.39 -9.04
CA ILE A 27 -10.59 1.25 -9.46
C ILE A 27 -10.46 1.27 -10.98
N CYS A 28 -10.41 0.11 -11.63
CA CYS A 28 -10.30 0.02 -13.09
C CYS A 28 -11.51 0.65 -13.80
N ALA A 29 -12.69 0.66 -13.16
CA ALA A 29 -13.87 1.36 -13.66
C ALA A 29 -13.92 2.86 -13.30
N GLY A 30 -12.93 3.39 -12.57
CA GLY A 30 -12.85 4.81 -12.18
C GLY A 30 -13.91 5.25 -11.15
N HIS A 31 -14.51 4.32 -10.40
CA HIS A 31 -15.61 4.60 -9.48
C HIS A 31 -15.14 5.07 -8.10
N TYR A 32 -14.59 6.29 -8.04
CA TYR A 32 -13.98 6.86 -6.82
C TYR A 32 -14.83 6.73 -5.55
N GLU A 33 -16.12 7.09 -5.61
CA GLU A 33 -17.02 7.02 -4.45
C GLU A 33 -17.27 5.59 -3.96
N ILE A 34 -17.21 4.60 -4.86
CA ILE A 34 -17.31 3.18 -4.49
C ILE A 34 -16.00 2.74 -3.82
N VAL A 35 -14.85 3.11 -4.38
CA VAL A 35 -13.53 2.81 -3.80
C VAL A 35 -13.43 3.36 -2.37
N LYS A 36 -13.76 4.64 -2.19
CA LYS A 36 -13.77 5.28 -0.87
C LYS A 36 -14.68 4.54 0.11
N PHE A 37 -15.88 4.19 -0.31
CA PHE A 37 -16.80 3.43 0.54
C PHE A 37 -16.23 2.06 0.94
N LEU A 38 -15.63 1.31 0.01
CA LEU A 38 -15.04 0.00 0.28
C LEU A 38 -13.86 0.10 1.26
N LEU A 39 -12.98 1.10 1.11
CA LEU A 39 -11.88 1.35 2.03
C LEU A 39 -12.38 1.70 3.44
N GLU A 40 -13.37 2.59 3.54
CA GLU A 40 -14.01 2.96 4.83
C GLU A 40 -14.80 1.81 5.47
N PHE A 41 -15.15 0.79 4.67
CA PHE A 41 -15.77 -0.44 5.14
C PHE A 41 -14.75 -1.45 5.68
N GLY A 42 -13.46 -1.24 5.42
CA GLY A 42 -12.37 -2.10 5.89
C GLY A 42 -11.93 -3.16 4.87
N CYS A 43 -12.18 -2.95 3.58
CA CYS A 43 -11.58 -3.79 2.55
C CYS A 43 -10.06 -3.72 2.60
N ASP A 44 -9.40 -4.83 2.26
CA ASP A 44 -7.94 -4.87 2.17
C ASP A 44 -7.45 -4.10 0.92
N VAL A 45 -6.87 -2.92 1.19
CA VAL A 45 -6.26 -2.00 0.21
C VAL A 45 -5.02 -2.56 -0.49
N ASN A 46 -4.43 -3.64 0.02
CA ASN A 46 -3.20 -4.25 -0.48
C ASN A 46 -3.42 -5.69 -0.99
N SER A 47 -4.68 -6.10 -1.23
CA SER A 47 -4.98 -7.42 -1.79
C SER A 47 -4.24 -7.58 -3.13
N PRO A 48 -3.35 -8.57 -3.30
CA PRO A 48 -2.72 -8.84 -4.58
C PRO A 48 -3.62 -9.70 -5.47
N ASP A 49 -3.63 -9.43 -6.77
CA ASP A 49 -4.14 -10.36 -7.77
C ASP A 49 -3.14 -11.49 -8.09
N SER A 50 -3.45 -12.32 -9.09
CA SER A 50 -2.60 -13.44 -9.51
C SER A 50 -1.18 -13.06 -10.00
N ASP A 51 -0.96 -11.83 -10.46
CA ASP A 51 0.36 -11.32 -10.86
C ASP A 51 0.94 -10.35 -9.80
N GLY A 52 0.33 -10.27 -8.62
CA GLY A 52 0.77 -9.36 -7.56
C GLY A 52 0.35 -7.91 -7.76
N TRP A 53 -0.54 -7.62 -8.71
CA TRP A 53 -1.11 -6.29 -8.84
C TRP A 53 -1.94 -5.99 -7.60
N THR A 54 -1.75 -4.79 -7.07
CA THR A 54 -2.50 -4.29 -5.92
C THR A 54 -3.45 -3.21 -6.43
N PRO A 55 -4.45 -2.81 -5.64
CA PRO A 55 -5.26 -1.63 -5.93
C PRO A 55 -4.44 -0.39 -6.32
N LEU A 56 -3.24 -0.20 -5.72
CA LEU A 56 -2.35 0.91 -6.06
C LEU A 56 -1.75 0.78 -7.47
N HIS A 57 -1.37 -0.44 -7.89
CA HIS A 57 -0.92 -0.72 -9.26
C HIS A 57 -2.01 -0.37 -10.28
N CYS A 58 -3.25 -0.81 -10.07
CA CYS A 58 -4.36 -0.51 -10.97
C CYS A 58 -4.68 1.00 -11.06
N ALA A 59 -4.57 1.73 -9.94
CA ALA A 59 -4.81 3.17 -9.94
C ALA A 59 -3.71 3.93 -10.70
N ALA A 60 -2.47 3.47 -10.58
CA ALA A 60 -1.32 4.05 -11.26
C ALA A 60 -1.33 3.77 -12.76
N SER A 61 -1.67 2.56 -13.21
CA SER A 61 -1.82 2.23 -14.64
C SER A 61 -2.93 2.99 -15.35
N CYS A 62 -3.86 3.60 -14.60
CA CYS A 62 -4.86 4.51 -15.13
C CYS A 62 -4.47 5.99 -14.99
N ASN A 63 -3.24 6.29 -14.57
CA ASN A 63 -2.75 7.64 -14.22
C ASN A 63 -3.70 8.43 -13.30
N ASN A 64 -4.47 7.73 -12.47
CA ASN A 64 -5.56 8.33 -11.69
C ASN A 64 -5.04 8.87 -10.35
N LEU A 65 -4.38 10.03 -10.39
CA LEU A 65 -3.78 10.64 -9.21
C LEU A 65 -4.75 10.80 -8.01
N PRO A 66 -6.01 11.24 -8.16
CA PRO A 66 -6.96 11.27 -7.05
C PRO A 66 -7.17 9.89 -6.40
N MET A 67 -7.27 8.83 -7.21
CA MET A 67 -7.42 7.46 -6.72
C MET A 67 -6.14 6.97 -6.01
N VAL A 68 -4.97 7.26 -6.58
CA VAL A 68 -3.67 6.94 -5.98
C VAL A 68 -3.53 7.59 -4.60
N LYS A 69 -3.84 8.89 -4.49
CA LYS A 69 -3.81 9.61 -3.20
C LYS A 69 -4.74 8.97 -2.18
N LEU A 70 -5.97 8.64 -2.59
CA LEU A 70 -6.93 7.97 -1.72
C LEU A 70 -6.37 6.66 -1.17
N LEU A 71 -5.79 5.82 -2.02
CA LEU A 71 -5.22 4.53 -1.59
C LEU A 71 -4.03 4.70 -0.66
N VAL A 72 -3.11 5.62 -0.96
CA VAL A 72 -1.97 5.95 -0.08
C VAL A 72 -2.46 6.40 1.30
N GLU A 73 -3.46 7.30 1.35
CA GLU A 73 -4.07 7.78 2.59
C GLU A 73 -4.76 6.68 3.42
N HIS A 74 -5.12 5.56 2.78
CA HIS A 74 -5.77 4.40 3.41
C HIS A 74 -4.82 3.23 3.66
N GLY A 75 -3.50 3.47 3.58
CA GLY A 75 -2.48 2.49 3.95
C GLY A 75 -2.08 1.53 2.84
N ALA A 76 -2.09 2.00 1.59
CA ALA A 76 -1.47 1.26 0.50
C ALA A 76 0.04 1.08 0.73
N CYS A 77 0.53 -0.12 0.41
CA CYS A 77 1.94 -0.45 0.42
C CYS A 77 2.63 0.22 -0.75
N ILE A 78 3.65 1.03 -0.47
CA ILE A 78 4.29 1.89 -1.48
C ILE A 78 5.26 1.13 -2.39
N PHE A 79 5.90 0.08 -1.84
CA PHE A 79 6.92 -0.70 -2.53
C PHE A 79 6.47 -2.14 -2.80
N ALA A 80 5.16 -2.39 -2.83
CA ALA A 80 4.66 -3.66 -3.36
C ALA A 80 5.08 -3.75 -4.84
N THR A 81 5.55 -4.92 -5.26
CA THR A 81 5.92 -5.19 -6.64
C THR A 81 5.11 -6.33 -7.22
N THR A 82 4.87 -6.28 -8.51
CA THR A 82 4.33 -7.37 -9.32
C THR A 82 5.29 -8.56 -9.38
N ILE A 83 4.74 -9.74 -9.69
CA ILE A 83 5.49 -10.98 -9.74
C ILE A 83 6.26 -11.10 -11.05
N SER A 84 5.64 -10.72 -12.17
CA SER A 84 6.19 -10.93 -13.51
C SER A 84 7.39 -10.04 -13.84
N ASP A 85 7.34 -8.75 -13.51
CA ASP A 85 8.35 -7.76 -13.88
C ASP A 85 8.99 -7.03 -12.68
N HIS A 86 8.54 -7.31 -11.46
CA HIS A 86 9.06 -6.72 -10.22
C HIS A 86 8.94 -5.20 -10.15
N GLU A 87 7.92 -4.65 -10.80
CA GLU A 87 7.63 -3.23 -10.85
C GLU A 87 6.66 -2.82 -9.74
N THR A 88 6.92 -1.66 -9.16
CA THR A 88 6.05 -0.94 -8.23
C THR A 88 4.95 -0.20 -8.95
N ALA A 89 3.97 0.31 -8.20
CA ALA A 89 2.92 1.15 -8.76
C ALA A 89 3.45 2.38 -9.52
N ALA A 90 4.57 2.97 -9.10
CA ALA A 90 5.15 4.13 -9.79
C ALA A 90 5.58 3.81 -11.23
N GLU A 91 6.09 2.60 -11.44
CA GLU A 91 6.56 2.11 -12.75
C GLU A 91 5.39 1.69 -13.65
N LYS A 92 4.20 1.44 -13.08
CA LYS A 92 2.97 1.15 -13.85
C LYS A 92 2.28 2.38 -14.45
N CYS A 93 2.71 3.61 -14.15
CA CYS A 93 2.15 4.80 -14.79
C CYS A 93 2.42 4.82 -16.31
N GLU A 94 1.41 5.11 -17.12
CA GLU A 94 1.48 5.03 -18.59
C GLU A 94 1.94 6.36 -19.20
N GLU A 95 3.15 6.41 -19.78
CA GLU A 95 3.78 7.64 -20.30
C GLU A 95 2.98 8.34 -21.42
N ASP A 96 2.25 7.56 -22.22
CA ASP A 96 1.50 8.04 -23.39
C ASP A 96 0.07 8.53 -23.05
N GLU A 97 -0.35 8.43 -21.78
CA GLU A 97 -1.71 8.73 -21.33
C GLU A 97 -1.78 10.01 -20.47
N ASP A 98 -2.93 10.70 -20.52
CA ASP A 98 -3.14 11.94 -19.76
C ASP A 98 -2.95 11.72 -18.24
N GLY A 99 -2.27 12.65 -17.58
CA GLY A 99 -2.07 12.63 -16.13
C GLY A 99 -0.85 11.84 -15.65
N TYR A 100 -0.05 11.28 -16.56
CA TYR A 100 1.22 10.59 -16.26
C TYR A 100 2.08 11.37 -15.28
N ASP A 101 2.53 12.59 -15.65
CA ASP A 101 3.47 13.40 -14.85
C ASP A 101 2.98 13.55 -13.41
N GLY A 102 1.70 13.87 -13.21
CA GLY A 102 1.16 14.08 -11.87
C GLY A 102 1.09 12.80 -11.03
N CYS A 103 0.81 11.66 -11.68
CA CYS A 103 0.69 10.36 -11.02
C CYS A 103 2.06 9.77 -10.66
N SER A 104 2.96 9.71 -11.63
CA SER A 104 4.32 9.21 -11.48
C SER A 104 5.12 10.07 -10.49
N ASP A 105 5.12 11.40 -10.63
CA ASP A 105 5.84 12.30 -9.72
C ASP A 105 5.39 12.13 -8.26
N TYR A 106 4.09 11.96 -8.03
CA TYR A 106 3.56 11.76 -6.69
C TYR A 106 4.06 10.45 -6.08
N LEU A 107 3.98 9.35 -6.82
CA LEU A 107 4.41 8.02 -6.36
C LEU A 107 5.93 7.97 -6.13
N TYR A 108 6.74 8.43 -7.09
CA TYR A 108 8.20 8.50 -6.94
C TYR A 108 8.60 9.42 -5.78
N SER A 109 7.93 10.58 -5.63
CA SER A 109 8.18 11.47 -4.50
C SER A 109 7.92 10.77 -3.15
N ILE A 110 6.90 9.91 -3.05
CA ILE A 110 6.67 9.14 -1.81
C ILE A 110 7.73 8.07 -1.64
N GLN A 111 8.10 7.32 -2.68
CA GLN A 111 9.15 6.30 -2.61
C GLN A 111 10.49 6.89 -2.11
N GLU A 112 10.86 8.06 -2.62
CA GLU A 112 12.06 8.77 -2.20
C GLU A 112 11.96 9.27 -0.74
N LYS A 113 10.83 9.89 -0.38
CA LYS A 113 10.69 10.63 0.89
C LYS A 113 10.10 9.81 2.04
N LEU A 114 9.55 8.61 1.79
CA LEU A 114 9.10 7.72 2.85
C LEU A 114 10.27 7.39 3.79
N GLY A 115 10.04 7.50 5.09
CA GLY A 115 11.08 7.40 6.11
C GLY A 115 11.91 8.68 6.33
N ILE A 116 11.60 9.78 5.64
CA ILE A 116 12.23 11.11 5.84
C ILE A 116 11.16 12.15 6.17
N MET A 117 10.08 12.17 5.38
CA MET A 117 8.94 13.05 5.63
C MET A 117 8.22 12.67 6.95
N HIS A 118 7.43 13.60 7.48
CA HIS A 118 6.73 13.43 8.76
C HIS A 118 7.66 12.98 9.91
N ASN A 119 8.87 13.54 9.97
CA ASN A 119 9.90 13.18 10.96
C ASN A 119 10.29 11.69 10.93
N GLY A 120 10.24 11.06 9.74
CA GLY A 120 10.56 9.66 9.55
C GLY A 120 9.45 8.69 9.95
N GLU A 121 8.24 9.18 10.26
CA GLU A 121 7.10 8.32 10.58
C GLU A 121 6.70 7.44 9.38
N VAL A 122 6.56 6.15 9.65
CA VAL A 122 6.04 5.14 8.73
C VAL A 122 5.10 4.20 9.49
N TRP A 123 4.20 3.54 8.76
CA TRP A 123 3.26 2.60 9.35
C TRP A 123 3.47 1.21 8.78
N ALA A 124 3.48 0.21 9.66
CA ALA A 124 3.40 -1.18 9.26
C ALA A 124 2.04 -1.44 8.62
N VAL A 125 2.07 -1.85 7.35
CA VAL A 125 0.88 -2.29 6.62
C VAL A 125 0.84 -3.81 6.49
N PHE A 126 1.82 -4.54 6.99
CA PHE A 126 1.76 -6.00 7.16
C PHE A 126 2.38 -6.37 8.51
N ASP A 127 2.01 -7.54 9.02
CA ASP A 127 2.71 -8.16 10.14
C ASP A 127 4.08 -8.67 9.69
N TYR A 128 5.05 -8.63 10.59
CA TYR A 128 6.39 -9.15 10.38
C TYR A 128 6.97 -9.74 11.66
N GLU A 129 7.48 -10.97 11.57
CA GLU A 129 8.23 -11.64 12.63
C GLU A 129 9.71 -11.64 12.27
N ALA A 130 10.55 -11.13 13.18
CA ALA A 130 11.98 -10.99 12.95
C ALA A 130 12.63 -12.36 12.72
N ALA A 131 13.35 -12.49 11.61
CA ALA A 131 14.06 -13.71 11.25
C ALA A 131 15.46 -13.75 11.91
N ILE A 132 16.05 -12.58 12.15
CA ILE A 132 17.36 -12.41 12.79
C ILE A 132 17.32 -11.37 13.92
N THR A 133 18.37 -11.34 14.73
CA THR A 133 18.37 -10.64 16.02
C THR A 133 18.34 -9.12 15.96
N ASP A 134 18.76 -8.54 14.83
CA ASP A 134 18.83 -7.11 14.59
C ASP A 134 17.64 -6.57 13.77
N GLU A 135 16.64 -7.41 13.49
CA GLU A 135 15.36 -7.01 12.92
C GLU A 135 14.32 -6.72 14.00
N LEU A 136 13.37 -5.82 13.71
CA LEU A 136 12.21 -5.57 14.55
C LEU A 136 11.04 -6.45 14.11
N SER A 137 10.39 -7.13 15.06
CA SER A 137 9.04 -7.67 14.82
C SER A 137 8.01 -6.56 15.03
N PHE A 138 7.01 -6.50 14.16
CA PHE A 138 5.97 -5.48 14.20
C PHE A 138 4.65 -6.05 13.67
N ALA A 139 3.54 -5.51 14.17
CA ALA A 139 2.21 -5.84 13.70
C ALA A 139 1.70 -4.75 12.76
N ILE A 140 0.71 -5.11 11.94
CA ILE A 140 -0.09 -4.15 11.21
C ILE A 140 -0.60 -3.03 12.14
N TRP A 141 -0.56 -1.80 11.64
CA TRP A 141 -0.85 -0.55 12.38
C TRP A 141 0.22 -0.09 13.37
N ASP A 142 1.34 -0.78 13.53
CA ASP A 142 2.44 -0.24 14.31
C ASP A 142 3.03 0.99 13.61
N LYS A 143 3.22 2.05 14.40
CA LYS A 143 3.90 3.26 13.95
C LYS A 143 5.37 3.16 14.32
N MET A 144 6.24 3.35 13.34
CA MET A 144 7.69 3.29 13.49
C MET A 144 8.32 4.61 13.04
N ILE A 145 9.50 4.90 13.58
CA ILE A 145 10.31 6.04 13.16
C ILE A 145 11.55 5.52 12.44
N VAL A 146 11.66 5.80 11.14
CA VAL A 146 12.87 5.52 10.38
C VAL A 146 13.97 6.47 10.84
N LEU A 147 15.09 5.90 11.29
CA LEU A 147 16.26 6.64 11.74
C LEU A 147 17.30 6.76 10.61
N ARG A 148 17.39 5.74 9.77
CA ARG A 148 18.33 5.67 8.64
C ARG A 148 17.78 4.76 7.54
N LYS A 149 17.64 5.28 6.31
CA LYS A 149 17.38 4.44 5.13
C LYS A 149 18.61 3.60 4.80
N GLY A 150 18.39 2.40 4.26
CA GLY A 150 19.46 1.50 3.85
C GLY A 150 20.34 2.11 2.76
N ASP A 151 21.61 1.70 2.74
CA ASP A 151 22.55 2.06 1.68
C ASP A 151 22.42 1.12 0.47
N GLU A 152 23.37 1.17 -0.46
CA GLU A 152 23.35 0.32 -1.66
C GLU A 152 23.35 -1.19 -1.37
N LYS A 153 23.78 -1.63 -0.18
CA LYS A 153 23.82 -3.04 0.22
C LYS A 153 22.53 -3.47 0.94
N GLU A 154 21.81 -2.52 1.53
CA GLU A 154 20.62 -2.73 2.36
C GLU A 154 19.38 -2.06 1.74
N LYS A 155 19.27 -2.03 0.40
CA LYS A 155 18.23 -1.24 -0.30
C LYS A 155 16.80 -1.53 0.16
N GLU A 156 16.53 -2.74 0.63
CA GLU A 156 15.21 -3.20 1.10
C GLU A 156 14.99 -3.03 2.61
N TRP A 157 16.03 -2.68 3.37
CA TRP A 157 16.05 -2.69 4.83
C TRP A 157 16.42 -1.33 5.41
N TRP A 158 15.58 -0.80 6.29
CA TRP A 158 15.82 0.48 6.94
C TRP A 158 16.01 0.30 8.44
N TRP A 159 16.87 1.10 9.04
CA TRP A 159 17.05 1.12 10.50
C TRP A 159 15.99 2.03 11.12
N ALA A 160 15.17 1.49 11.99
CA ALA A 160 14.04 2.18 12.59
C ALA A 160 13.94 1.96 14.10
N ARG A 161 13.04 2.71 14.72
CA ARG A 161 12.69 2.60 16.13
C ARG A 161 11.21 2.26 16.30
N LEU A 162 10.92 1.28 17.15
CA LEU A 162 9.58 0.88 17.59
C LEU A 162 9.61 0.66 19.10
N ASP A 163 8.75 1.36 19.85
CA ASP A 163 8.62 1.25 21.32
C ASP A 163 9.95 1.27 22.09
N GLY A 164 10.89 2.11 21.64
CA GLY A 164 12.21 2.27 22.27
C GLY A 164 13.25 1.22 21.90
N LYS A 165 12.89 0.21 21.10
CA LYS A 165 13.84 -0.72 20.47
C LYS A 165 14.21 -0.21 19.08
N GLU A 166 15.43 -0.51 18.67
CA GLU A 166 15.91 -0.20 17.32
C GLU A 166 16.30 -1.48 16.60
N GLY A 167 16.11 -1.48 15.29
CA GLY A 167 16.44 -2.61 14.42
C GLY A 167 16.01 -2.36 12.98
N TYR A 168 16.31 -3.34 12.12
CA TYR A 168 15.95 -3.34 10.72
C TYR A 168 14.47 -3.63 10.51
N ILE A 169 13.87 -2.91 9.56
CA ILE A 169 12.51 -3.12 9.06
C ILE A 169 12.53 -3.19 7.53
N ALA A 170 11.72 -4.08 6.95
CA ALA A 170 11.62 -4.24 5.51
C ALA A 170 10.71 -3.16 4.91
N LYS A 171 11.23 -2.37 3.95
CA LYS A 171 10.52 -1.19 3.42
C LYS A 171 9.25 -1.55 2.63
N ASN A 172 9.22 -2.75 2.02
CA ASN A 172 8.09 -3.27 1.25
C ASN A 172 6.92 -3.74 2.11
N LEU A 173 7.00 -3.58 3.43
CA LEU A 173 5.90 -3.82 4.37
C LEU A 173 5.34 -2.52 4.94
N LEU A 174 5.75 -1.37 4.40
CA LEU A 174 5.48 -0.05 4.96
C LEU A 174 4.54 0.78 4.07
N GLY A 175 3.70 1.56 4.74
CA GLY A 175 2.87 2.61 4.16
C GLY A 175 3.19 3.98 4.77
N LEU A 176 2.80 5.03 4.05
CA LEU A 176 2.87 6.41 4.56
C LEU A 176 1.81 6.66 5.65
N TYR A 177 0.67 5.99 5.53
CA TYR A 177 -0.46 6.03 6.46
C TYR A 177 -0.82 4.61 6.89
N PRO A 178 -1.50 4.42 8.03
CA PRO A 178 -1.94 3.10 8.46
C PRO A 178 -3.12 2.61 7.62
N ARG A 179 -3.31 1.30 7.56
CA ARG A 179 -4.55 0.71 7.03
C ARG A 179 -5.76 1.15 7.84
N VAL A 180 -6.93 1.24 7.21
CA VAL A 180 -8.21 1.43 7.93
C VAL A 180 -8.44 0.26 8.87
N ARG A 181 -8.75 0.54 10.14
CA ARG A 181 -9.12 -0.50 11.09
C ARG A 181 -10.51 -1.05 10.73
N PRO A 182 -10.70 -2.38 10.67
CA PRO A 182 -12.02 -2.96 10.50
C PRO A 182 -12.95 -2.44 11.58
N LYS A 183 -14.18 -2.07 11.22
CA LYS A 183 -15.19 -1.73 12.23
C LYS A 183 -15.49 -3.01 13.01
N SER A 184 -15.22 -3.00 14.32
CA SER A 184 -15.63 -4.09 15.21
C SER A 184 -17.16 -4.29 15.08
N PRO A 185 -17.66 -5.53 15.03
CA PRO A 185 -19.09 -5.81 15.03
C PRO A 185 -19.78 -5.31 16.31
#